data_AF-A0A183TG50-F1
#
_entry.id   AF-A0A183TG50-F1
#
_cell.length_a   1.000
_cell.length_b   1.000
_cell.length_c   1.000
_cell.angle_alpha   90.00
_cell.angle_beta   90.00
_cell.angle_gamma   90.00
#
_symmetry.space_group_name_H-M   'P 1'
#
loop_
_entity.id
_entity.type
_entity.pdbx_description
1 polymer ?
#
loop_
_entity_poly.entity_id
_entity_poly.type
_entity_poly.pdbx_seq_one_letter_code
_entity_poly.pdbx_strand_id
1 'polypeptide(L)'
;LPVFDYLVKRIRAVDKEKFVFFESVTWSVLGTQSYGGIFGAGFDHVPGSVDDPTEPTRSVLSYHYYCPLTQLSNPADNFPNWKRIICDEFILPRMFNAIKMTTDKLKVGRFYTEFGICEPDGNPASINTIECNAVMNGADANLQSWTYWDSRFFDGEGNPYPNMVKPFARVYPRKTAGLPVTLTFNVNDGSAFYAFLTDETTALAFREGQNIAEIFLPLEAHYPSGYSVDLTPSAIKYRVSADDNHLLQLYVIERALKNNLLVEVNIKASGQ
;
A
#
# COMPACT_ATOMS: atom_id res chain seq x y z
N LEU A 1 -12.27 12.69 -21.89
CA LEU A 1 -10.84 12.40 -21.68
C LEU A 1 -9.89 12.63 -22.89
N PRO A 2 -10.11 13.58 -23.83
CA PRO A 2 -9.30 13.64 -25.07
C PRO A 2 -7.78 13.73 -24.88
N VAL A 3 -7.32 14.44 -23.84
CA VAL A 3 -5.88 14.62 -23.58
C VAL A 3 -5.23 13.30 -23.17
N PHE A 4 -5.84 12.56 -22.24
CA PHE A 4 -5.30 11.28 -21.76
C PHE A 4 -5.24 10.24 -22.89
N ASP A 5 -6.31 10.09 -23.68
CA ASP A 5 -6.34 9.17 -24.82
C ASP A 5 -5.26 9.49 -25.86
N TYR A 6 -5.09 10.78 -26.18
CA TYR A 6 -4.04 11.25 -27.08
C TYR A 6 -2.64 10.93 -26.57
N LEU A 7 -2.38 11.17 -25.27
CA LEU A 7 -1.08 10.90 -24.66
C LEU A 7 -0.76 9.40 -24.65
N VAL A 8 -1.71 8.56 -24.23
CA VAL A 8 -1.51 7.09 -24.23
C VAL A 8 -1.21 6.60 -25.63
N LYS A 9 -1.95 7.05 -26.65
CA LYS A 9 -1.66 6.70 -28.05
C LYS A 9 -0.22 7.03 -28.46
N ARG A 10 0.30 8.19 -28.06
CA ARG A 10 1.68 8.61 -28.36
C ARG A 10 2.71 7.79 -27.58
N ILE A 11 2.47 7.52 -26.30
CA ILE A 11 3.33 6.64 -25.49
C ILE A 11 3.39 5.25 -26.12
N ARG A 12 2.22 4.69 -26.47
CA ARG A 12 2.11 3.39 -27.11
C ARG A 12 2.70 3.34 -28.51
N ALA A 13 2.97 4.47 -29.17
CA ALA A 13 3.71 4.46 -30.44
C ALA A 13 5.17 4.04 -30.27
N VAL A 14 5.74 4.16 -29.06
CA VAL A 14 7.15 3.87 -28.75
C VAL A 14 7.36 2.86 -27.62
N ASP A 15 6.38 2.67 -26.73
CA ASP A 15 6.46 1.74 -25.59
C ASP A 15 5.13 1.00 -25.41
N LYS A 16 5.14 -0.31 -25.67
CA LYS A 16 3.94 -1.16 -25.64
C LYS A 16 3.65 -1.80 -24.29
N GLU A 17 4.56 -1.71 -23.33
CA GLU A 17 4.56 -2.62 -22.18
C GLU A 17 4.41 -1.89 -20.85
N LYS A 18 5.02 -0.71 -20.71
CA LYS A 18 5.03 -0.04 -19.40
C LYS A 18 3.65 0.37 -18.93
N PHE A 19 3.47 0.32 -17.61
CA PHE A 19 2.27 0.83 -16.97
C PHE A 19 2.12 2.32 -17.21
N VAL A 20 0.90 2.74 -17.56
CA VAL A 20 0.52 4.15 -17.60
C VAL A 20 -0.23 4.48 -16.32
N PHE A 21 0.31 5.44 -15.57
CA PHE A 21 -0.34 6.02 -14.42
C PHE A 21 -1.18 7.21 -14.91
N PHE A 22 -2.43 7.25 -14.51
CA PHE A 22 -3.35 8.34 -14.84
C PHE A 22 -4.11 8.76 -13.60
N GLU A 23 -4.25 10.05 -13.41
CA GLU A 23 -4.74 10.62 -12.16
C GLU A 23 -6.11 11.26 -12.33
N SER A 24 -6.97 11.09 -11.32
CA SER A 24 -8.20 11.86 -11.22
C SER A 24 -7.91 13.29 -10.76
N VAL A 25 -8.91 14.18 -10.86
CA VAL A 25 -8.78 15.52 -10.28
C VAL A 25 -8.61 15.36 -8.77
N THR A 26 -7.65 16.04 -8.15
CA THR A 26 -7.19 15.82 -6.76
C THR A 26 -8.31 15.62 -5.73
N TRP A 27 -9.38 16.42 -5.78
CA TRP A 27 -10.50 16.34 -4.81
C TRP A 27 -11.63 15.38 -5.19
N SER A 28 -11.59 14.81 -6.39
CA SER A 28 -12.60 13.86 -6.85
C SER A 28 -12.65 12.57 -6.02
N VAL A 29 -11.57 12.26 -5.31
CA VAL A 29 -11.46 11.07 -4.44
C VAL A 29 -12.37 11.14 -3.21
N LEU A 30 -12.82 12.35 -2.83
CA LEU A 30 -13.71 12.57 -1.69
C LEU A 30 -15.20 12.46 -2.05
N GLY A 31 -15.51 12.39 -3.33
CA GLY A 31 -16.86 12.44 -3.82
C GLY A 31 -17.45 11.05 -4.04
N THR A 32 -18.57 10.79 -3.37
CA THR A 32 -19.10 9.42 -3.18
C THR A 32 -20.38 9.10 -3.95
N GLN A 33 -20.87 9.98 -4.84
CA GLN A 33 -22.26 9.84 -5.32
C GLN A 33 -22.53 9.88 -6.82
N SER A 34 -21.54 10.06 -7.71
CA SER A 34 -21.83 9.91 -9.15
C SER A 34 -20.58 9.71 -10.00
N TYR A 35 -20.60 8.61 -10.75
CA TYR A 35 -19.65 8.20 -11.80
C TYR A 35 -19.45 9.25 -12.91
N GLY A 36 -20.35 10.23 -13.04
CA GLY A 36 -20.24 11.34 -14.01
C GLY A 36 -20.57 12.71 -13.40
N GLY A 37 -20.49 12.85 -12.08
CA GLY A 37 -20.73 14.12 -11.40
C GLY A 37 -19.43 14.84 -11.03
N ILE A 38 -19.56 16.06 -10.53
CA ILE A 38 -18.51 17.01 -10.06
C ILE A 38 -17.58 16.41 -8.98
N PHE A 39 -17.83 15.16 -8.58
CA PHE A 39 -17.30 14.46 -7.42
C PHE A 39 -16.88 13.00 -7.74
N GLY A 40 -16.98 12.49 -8.97
CA GLY A 40 -16.40 11.19 -9.33
C GLY A 40 -14.97 11.32 -9.85
N ALA A 41 -14.20 10.22 -9.90
CA ALA A 41 -12.83 10.20 -10.44
C ALA A 41 -12.70 10.78 -11.87
N GLY A 42 -13.82 10.97 -12.58
CA GLY A 42 -13.86 11.68 -13.85
C GLY A 42 -13.54 10.82 -15.07
N PHE A 43 -13.44 9.50 -14.87
CA PHE A 43 -13.14 8.54 -15.93
C PHE A 43 -14.35 7.64 -16.23
N ASP A 44 -14.83 7.71 -17.46
CA ASP A 44 -15.80 6.77 -18.02
C ASP A 44 -15.12 5.55 -18.66
N HIS A 45 -13.91 5.71 -19.20
CA HIS A 45 -13.05 4.63 -19.69
C HIS A 45 -11.58 4.80 -19.27
N VAL A 46 -10.79 3.75 -19.46
CA VAL A 46 -9.34 3.78 -19.23
C VAL A 46 -8.67 4.53 -20.38
N PRO A 47 -7.78 5.50 -20.13
CA PRO A 47 -7.03 6.18 -21.18
C PRO A 47 -6.45 5.25 -22.24
N GLY A 48 -6.77 5.50 -23.51
CA GLY A 48 -6.35 4.70 -24.65
C GLY A 48 -7.18 3.43 -24.92
N SER A 49 -8.12 3.07 -24.03
CA SER A 49 -8.87 1.81 -24.17
C SER A 49 -9.87 1.78 -25.32
N VAL A 50 -10.18 2.95 -25.90
CA VAL A 50 -11.00 3.06 -27.12
C VAL A 50 -10.24 2.53 -28.34
N ASP A 51 -8.94 2.80 -28.42
CA ASP A 51 -8.06 2.36 -29.50
C ASP A 51 -7.52 0.94 -29.23
N ASP A 52 -7.25 0.60 -27.97
CA ASP A 52 -6.76 -0.73 -27.55
C ASP A 52 -7.49 -1.23 -26.28
N PRO A 53 -8.46 -2.16 -26.43
CA PRO A 53 -9.22 -2.72 -25.31
C PRO A 53 -8.40 -3.43 -24.23
N THR A 54 -7.11 -3.70 -24.47
CA THR A 54 -6.21 -4.34 -23.50
C THR A 54 -5.51 -3.35 -22.55
N GLU A 55 -5.59 -2.04 -22.80
CA GLU A 55 -4.98 -1.01 -21.94
C GLU A 55 -5.29 -1.13 -20.44
N PRO A 56 -6.50 -1.57 -19.99
CA PRO A 56 -6.76 -1.76 -18.56
C PRO A 56 -5.75 -2.67 -17.84
N THR A 57 -5.22 -3.68 -18.53
CA THR A 57 -4.22 -4.62 -17.98
C THR A 57 -2.86 -3.99 -17.69
N ARG A 58 -2.61 -2.79 -18.24
CA ARG A 58 -1.36 -2.05 -18.11
C ARG A 58 -1.58 -0.57 -17.76
N SER A 59 -2.68 -0.29 -17.07
CA SER A 59 -3.00 1.05 -16.59
C SER A 59 -3.23 1.04 -15.09
N VAL A 60 -2.87 2.15 -14.44
CA VAL A 60 -2.93 2.31 -13.00
C VAL A 60 -3.60 3.64 -12.69
N LEU A 61 -4.71 3.60 -11.95
CA LEU A 61 -5.29 4.82 -11.39
C LEU A 61 -4.40 5.31 -10.26
N SER A 62 -3.79 6.48 -10.45
CA SER A 62 -3.09 7.22 -9.42
C SER A 62 -4.01 8.22 -8.74
N TYR A 63 -3.77 8.51 -7.47
CA TYR A 63 -4.57 9.44 -6.70
C TYR A 63 -3.82 9.92 -5.46
N HIS A 64 -4.20 11.10 -4.95
CA HIS A 64 -3.61 11.72 -3.76
C HIS A 64 -4.68 11.87 -2.68
N TYR A 65 -4.28 11.97 -1.41
CA TYR A 65 -5.17 12.29 -0.31
C TYR A 65 -4.47 13.14 0.74
N TYR A 66 -5.26 14.10 1.21
CA TYR A 66 -4.94 15.02 2.29
C TYR A 66 -6.23 15.26 3.05
N CYS A 67 -6.24 15.14 4.38
CA CYS A 67 -7.43 15.52 5.13
C CYS A 67 -7.66 17.05 4.99
N PRO A 68 -8.82 17.50 4.45
CA PRO A 68 -9.09 18.93 4.28
C PRO A 68 -9.06 19.72 5.60
N LEU A 69 -9.35 19.06 6.72
CA LEU A 69 -9.44 19.70 8.04
C LEU A 69 -8.08 19.99 8.68
N THR A 70 -7.00 19.39 8.17
CA THR A 70 -5.63 19.56 8.67
C THR A 70 -4.77 20.44 7.76
N GLN A 71 -5.18 20.70 6.52
CA GLN A 71 -4.38 21.47 5.55
C GLN A 71 -3.96 22.87 6.00
N LEU A 72 -4.79 23.55 6.81
CA LEU A 72 -4.48 24.89 7.36
C LEU A 72 -4.08 24.86 8.84
N SER A 73 -3.95 23.66 9.43
CA SER A 73 -3.51 23.51 10.81
C SER A 73 -1.97 23.49 10.88
N ASN A 74 -1.42 23.96 12.00
CA ASN A 74 -0.03 23.67 12.34
C ASN A 74 0.07 22.18 12.69
N PRO A 75 0.82 21.37 11.94
CA PRO A 75 0.75 19.92 12.09
C PRO A 75 1.48 19.41 13.36
N ALA A 76 2.28 20.26 14.02
CA ALA A 76 2.87 19.96 15.33
C ALA A 76 1.87 20.11 16.50
N ASP A 77 0.71 20.75 16.28
CA ASP A 77 -0.31 20.90 17.31
C ASP A 77 -0.96 19.56 17.65
N ASN A 78 -1.53 19.47 18.85
CA ASN A 78 -2.33 18.30 19.24
C ASN A 78 -3.52 18.13 18.28
N PHE A 79 -3.77 16.91 17.81
CA PHE A 79 -4.89 16.63 16.90
C PHE A 79 -6.22 16.68 17.65
N PRO A 80 -7.11 17.66 17.39
CA PRO A 80 -8.39 17.71 18.08
C PRO A 80 -9.25 16.50 17.75
N ASN A 81 -9.79 15.82 18.76
CA ASN A 81 -10.55 14.57 18.59
C ASN A 81 -11.65 14.65 17.53
N TRP A 82 -12.38 15.77 17.46
CA TRP A 82 -13.46 15.93 16.48
C TRP A 82 -12.93 16.01 15.04
N LYS A 83 -11.76 16.63 14.81
CA LYS A 83 -11.12 16.65 13.48
C LYS A 83 -10.61 15.27 13.13
N ARG A 84 -9.93 14.60 14.08
CA ARG A 84 -9.41 13.25 13.92
C ARG A 84 -10.50 12.27 13.50
N ILE A 85 -11.63 12.25 14.22
CA ILE A 85 -12.77 11.39 13.90
C ILE A 85 -13.25 11.65 12.46
N ILE A 86 -13.41 12.91 12.06
CA ILE A 86 -13.85 13.23 10.70
C ILE A 86 -12.82 12.77 9.64
N CYS A 87 -11.53 13.02 9.84
CA CYS A 87 -10.48 12.58 8.92
C CYS A 87 -10.43 11.04 8.83
N ASP A 88 -10.23 10.36 9.96
CA ASP A 88 -9.86 8.95 10.03
C ASP A 88 -11.07 8.02 9.86
N GLU A 89 -12.23 8.37 10.41
CA GLU A 89 -13.40 7.48 10.45
C GLU A 89 -14.41 7.77 9.35
N PHE A 90 -14.36 8.95 8.72
CA PHE A 90 -15.31 9.34 7.68
C PHE A 90 -14.66 9.64 6.33
N ILE A 91 -13.67 10.52 6.26
CA ILE A 91 -13.11 10.97 4.97
C ILE A 91 -12.19 9.88 4.39
N LEU A 92 -11.23 9.40 5.17
CA LEU A 92 -10.24 8.42 4.73
C LEU A 92 -10.89 7.10 4.24
N PRO A 93 -11.83 6.46 4.95
CA PRO A 93 -12.44 5.21 4.47
C PRO A 93 -13.32 5.43 3.23
N ARG A 94 -13.99 6.59 3.13
CA ARG A 94 -14.78 6.93 1.93
C ARG A 94 -13.89 7.07 0.69
N MET A 95 -12.72 7.69 0.86
CA MET A 95 -11.75 7.84 -0.22
C MET A 95 -11.25 6.48 -0.71
N PHE A 96 -10.82 5.58 0.18
CA PHE A 96 -10.40 4.23 -0.21
C PHE A 96 -11.52 3.45 -0.91
N ASN A 97 -12.76 3.57 -0.43
CA ASN A 97 -13.92 2.94 -1.06
C ASN A 97 -14.21 3.50 -2.46
N ALA A 98 -14.15 4.83 -2.64
CA ALA A 98 -14.38 5.48 -3.93
C ALA A 98 -13.35 5.05 -4.98
N ILE A 99 -12.07 5.00 -4.59
CA ILE A 99 -10.98 4.51 -5.45
C ILE A 99 -11.16 3.03 -5.78
N LYS A 100 -11.50 2.20 -4.78
CA LYS A 100 -11.76 0.76 -5.00
C LYS A 100 -12.87 0.56 -6.03
N MET A 101 -14.01 1.21 -5.85
CA MET A 101 -15.15 1.12 -6.79
C MET A 101 -14.77 1.60 -8.20
N THR A 102 -13.99 2.67 -8.30
CA THR A 102 -13.53 3.20 -9.59
C THR A 102 -12.61 2.20 -10.30
N THR A 103 -11.64 1.64 -9.58
CA THR A 103 -10.67 0.69 -10.14
C THR A 103 -11.27 -0.66 -10.48
N ASP A 104 -12.22 -1.16 -9.67
CA ASP A 104 -12.99 -2.37 -9.98
C ASP A 104 -13.79 -2.19 -11.29
N LYS A 105 -14.38 -1.02 -11.50
CA LYS A 105 -15.14 -0.70 -12.71
C LYS A 105 -14.24 -0.59 -13.95
N LEU A 106 -13.13 0.12 -13.82
CA LEU A 106 -12.17 0.33 -14.90
C LEU A 106 -11.28 -0.90 -15.17
N LYS A 107 -11.24 -1.85 -14.22
CA LYS A 107 -10.38 -3.05 -14.25
C LYS A 107 -8.89 -2.71 -14.38
N VAL A 108 -8.44 -1.74 -13.58
CA VAL A 108 -7.06 -1.24 -13.57
C VAL A 108 -6.41 -1.45 -12.21
N GLY A 109 -5.08 -1.37 -12.18
CA GLY A 109 -4.35 -1.24 -10.92
C GLY A 109 -4.67 0.09 -10.23
N ARG A 110 -4.30 0.19 -8.94
CA ARG A 110 -4.41 1.43 -8.16
C ARG A 110 -3.12 1.69 -7.41
N PHE A 111 -2.68 2.94 -7.40
CA PHE A 111 -1.47 3.34 -6.69
C PHE A 111 -1.67 4.69 -6.03
N TYR A 112 -1.36 4.76 -4.74
CA TYR A 112 -1.55 5.97 -3.96
C TYR A 112 -0.30 6.85 -4.07
N THR A 113 -0.24 7.69 -5.10
CA THR A 113 1.02 8.34 -5.52
C THR A 113 1.47 9.46 -4.60
N GLU A 114 0.61 9.97 -3.73
CA GLU A 114 0.99 11.05 -2.84
C GLU A 114 0.10 11.12 -1.61
N PHE A 115 0.76 11.23 -0.47
CA PHE A 115 0.19 11.74 0.77
C PHE A 115 1.28 12.49 1.52
N GLY A 116 0.88 13.37 2.41
CA GLY A 116 1.83 14.16 3.18
C GLY A 116 1.12 15.25 3.99
N ILE A 117 1.86 16.33 4.27
CA ILE A 117 1.45 17.37 5.24
C ILE A 117 1.28 16.74 6.64
N CYS A 118 1.98 15.62 6.84
CA CYS A 118 2.20 14.98 8.12
C CYS A 118 3.65 14.50 8.10
N GLU A 119 4.41 14.86 9.12
CA GLU A 119 5.83 14.51 9.31
C GLU A 119 5.97 14.04 10.76
N PRO A 120 5.96 12.72 11.04
CA PRO A 120 6.00 12.21 12.40
C PRO A 120 7.17 12.83 13.19
N ASP A 121 6.83 13.51 14.27
CA ASP A 121 7.73 14.40 15.03
C ASP A 121 8.13 13.82 16.40
N GLY A 122 7.65 12.61 16.71
CA GLY A 122 7.85 11.94 17.99
C GLY A 122 6.84 12.34 19.07
N ASN A 123 5.95 13.29 18.80
CA ASN A 123 4.81 13.58 19.66
C ASN A 123 3.62 12.68 19.27
N PRO A 124 3.23 11.70 20.10
CA PRO A 124 2.13 10.78 19.75
C PRO A 124 0.75 11.46 19.69
N ALA A 125 0.63 12.70 20.18
CA ALA A 125 -0.61 13.47 20.15
C ALA A 125 -0.68 14.47 18.99
N SER A 126 0.41 14.68 18.23
CA SER A 126 0.44 15.67 17.15
C SER A 126 -0.39 15.23 15.94
N ILE A 127 -0.89 16.20 15.18
CA ILE A 127 -1.54 15.95 13.89
C ILE A 127 -0.60 15.18 12.96
N ASN A 128 0.67 15.60 12.91
CA ASN A 128 1.77 14.95 12.19
C ASN A 128 1.80 13.43 12.42
N THR A 129 1.95 13.00 13.67
CA THR A 129 2.17 11.58 13.98
C THR A 129 0.88 10.78 13.77
N ILE A 130 -0.27 11.32 14.18
CA ILE A 130 -1.54 10.60 14.12
C ILE A 130 -2.02 10.46 12.66
N GLU A 131 -2.05 11.55 11.87
CA GLU A 131 -2.52 11.53 10.48
C GLU A 131 -1.66 10.57 9.63
N CYS A 132 -0.33 10.65 9.75
CA CYS A 132 0.56 9.77 8.99
C CYS A 132 0.33 8.29 9.31
N ASN A 133 0.19 7.96 10.59
CA ASN A 133 -0.12 6.59 11.00
C ASN A 133 -1.50 6.16 10.50
N ALA A 134 -2.52 7.02 10.58
CA ALA A 134 -3.87 6.71 10.09
C ALA A 134 -3.87 6.43 8.58
N VAL A 135 -3.19 7.25 7.79
CA VAL A 135 -3.09 7.09 6.33
C VAL A 135 -2.37 5.79 5.96
N MET A 136 -1.21 5.51 6.56
CA MET A 136 -0.46 4.28 6.29
C MET A 136 -1.21 3.02 6.76
N ASN A 137 -1.84 3.06 7.93
CA ASN A 137 -2.68 1.96 8.42
C ASN A 137 -3.88 1.73 7.50
N GLY A 138 -4.50 2.80 7.02
CA GLY A 138 -5.60 2.74 6.05
C GLY A 138 -5.15 2.13 4.72
N ALA A 139 -3.94 2.46 4.27
CA ALA A 139 -3.36 1.89 3.06
C ALA A 139 -3.09 0.39 3.23
N ASP A 140 -2.49 -0.03 4.35
CA ASP A 140 -2.25 -1.45 4.69
C ASP A 140 -3.58 -2.24 4.72
N ALA A 141 -4.60 -1.70 5.41
CA ALA A 141 -5.92 -2.32 5.50
C ALA A 141 -6.64 -2.44 4.13
N ASN A 142 -6.24 -1.63 3.15
CA ASN A 142 -6.73 -1.69 1.78
C ASN A 142 -5.75 -2.37 0.81
N LEU A 143 -4.63 -2.93 1.29
CA LEU A 143 -3.59 -3.54 0.47
C LEU A 143 -3.12 -2.58 -0.64
N GLN A 144 -2.96 -1.31 -0.28
CA GLN A 144 -2.68 -0.21 -1.19
C GLN A 144 -1.22 0.21 -1.08
N SER A 145 -0.46 0.09 -2.17
CA SER A 145 0.89 0.68 -2.27
C SER A 145 0.81 2.20 -2.33
N TRP A 146 1.84 2.87 -1.81
CA TRP A 146 1.88 4.32 -1.72
C TRP A 146 3.28 4.91 -1.95
N THR A 147 3.33 6.20 -2.23
CA THR A 147 4.53 7.04 -2.19
C THR A 147 4.27 8.30 -1.36
N TYR A 148 5.21 8.66 -0.49
CA TYR A 148 5.09 9.77 0.46
C TYR A 148 5.70 11.07 -0.08
N TRP A 149 5.13 12.21 0.32
CA TRP A 149 5.58 13.57 0.03
C TRP A 149 6.03 14.30 1.31
N ASP A 150 7.29 14.71 1.48
CA ASP A 150 8.47 14.44 0.66
C ASP A 150 9.71 14.15 1.54
N SER A 151 10.64 13.42 0.94
CA SER A 151 11.94 12.82 1.30
C SER A 151 12.86 13.46 2.37
N ARG A 152 12.35 14.03 3.46
CA ARG A 152 13.18 14.60 4.55
C ARG A 152 13.57 13.59 5.64
N PHE A 153 13.85 12.35 5.25
CA PHE A 153 14.13 11.27 6.21
C PHE A 153 15.51 11.33 6.87
N PHE A 154 16.43 12.11 6.31
CA PHE A 154 17.84 12.14 6.70
C PHE A 154 18.32 13.56 7.00
N ASP A 155 19.26 13.69 7.93
CA ASP A 155 19.98 14.93 8.20
C ASP A 155 21.02 15.26 7.10
N GLY A 156 21.73 16.37 7.27
CA GLY A 156 22.76 16.81 6.31
C GLY A 156 23.96 15.87 6.22
N GLU A 157 24.15 15.02 7.22
CA GLU A 157 25.20 14.01 7.33
C GLU A 157 24.75 12.63 6.80
N GLY A 158 23.47 12.48 6.46
CA GLY A 158 22.88 11.25 5.96
C GLY A 158 22.39 10.28 7.03
N ASN A 159 22.32 10.69 8.31
CA ASN A 159 21.73 9.87 9.37
C ASN A 159 20.20 9.98 9.34
N PRO A 160 19.47 8.88 9.58
CA PRO A 160 18.01 8.91 9.62
C PRO A 160 17.49 9.66 10.84
N TYR A 161 16.43 10.45 10.69
CA TYR A 161 15.65 10.97 11.82
C TYR A 161 14.77 9.84 12.38
N PRO A 162 15.04 9.27 13.58
CA PRO A 162 14.39 8.03 14.00
C PRO A 162 12.87 8.18 14.15
N ASN A 163 12.41 9.30 14.67
CA ASN A 163 10.98 9.59 14.84
C ASN A 163 10.23 9.70 13.51
N MET A 164 10.91 10.18 12.46
CA MET A 164 10.34 10.30 11.13
C MET A 164 10.41 8.99 10.36
N VAL A 165 11.52 8.25 10.45
CA VAL A 165 11.74 7.01 9.68
C VAL A 165 10.95 5.83 10.23
N LYS A 166 10.90 5.68 11.56
CA LYS A 166 10.31 4.49 12.20
C LYS A 166 8.86 4.21 11.74
N PRO A 167 7.97 5.21 11.61
CA PRO A 167 6.60 4.98 11.10
C PRO A 167 6.50 4.48 9.65
N PHE A 168 7.45 4.86 8.80
CA PHE A 168 7.48 4.47 7.38
C PHE A 168 8.22 3.15 7.16
N ALA A 169 9.14 2.79 8.05
CA ALA A 169 9.79 1.48 8.07
C ALA A 169 8.81 0.43 8.59
N ARG A 170 8.01 -0.16 7.69
CA ARG A 170 6.92 -1.10 8.03
C ARG A 170 7.21 -2.49 7.50
N VAL A 171 6.62 -3.52 8.10
CA VAL A 171 6.55 -4.85 7.48
C VAL A 171 5.57 -4.81 6.32
N TYR A 172 5.99 -5.31 5.15
CA TYR A 172 5.09 -5.45 4.01
C TYR A 172 5.52 -6.57 3.05
N PRO A 173 4.57 -7.23 2.37
CA PRO A 173 4.89 -8.17 1.29
C PRO A 173 5.37 -7.39 0.05
N ARG A 174 6.62 -7.62 -0.36
CA ARG A 174 7.16 -7.10 -1.63
C ARG A 174 6.63 -7.89 -2.83
N LYS A 175 6.36 -9.17 -2.63
CA LYS A 175 5.85 -10.10 -3.64
C LYS A 175 4.96 -11.14 -2.98
N THR A 176 3.85 -11.48 -3.64
CA THR A 176 2.97 -12.59 -3.26
C THR A 176 2.51 -13.31 -4.52
N ALA A 177 2.71 -14.63 -4.57
CA ALA A 177 2.10 -15.54 -5.51
C ALA A 177 0.82 -16.09 -4.85
N GLY A 178 -0.29 -15.41 -5.11
CA GLY A 178 -1.59 -15.64 -4.50
C GLY A 178 -2.39 -14.34 -4.45
N LEU A 179 -3.55 -14.37 -3.82
CA LEU A 179 -4.42 -13.23 -3.62
C LEU A 179 -4.24 -12.64 -2.21
N PRO A 180 -3.62 -11.45 -2.05
CA PRO A 180 -3.56 -10.77 -0.76
C PRO A 180 -4.96 -10.56 -0.16
N VAL A 181 -5.11 -10.81 1.14
CA VAL A 181 -6.39 -10.67 1.87
C VAL A 181 -6.35 -9.52 2.85
N THR A 182 -5.29 -9.44 3.66
CA THR A 182 -5.15 -8.40 4.68
C THR A 182 -3.70 -8.21 5.07
N LEU A 183 -3.36 -6.98 5.46
CA LEU A 183 -2.09 -6.57 6.02
C LEU A 183 -2.37 -5.64 7.20
N THR A 184 -1.74 -5.90 8.33
CA THR A 184 -1.68 -4.96 9.45
C THR A 184 -0.26 -4.88 9.99
N PHE A 185 0.13 -3.69 10.41
CA PHE A 185 1.41 -3.43 11.07
C PHE A 185 1.20 -2.44 12.20
N ASN A 186 1.71 -2.78 13.38
CA ASN A 186 1.71 -1.91 14.55
C ASN A 186 3.09 -1.29 14.73
N VAL A 187 3.19 0.01 14.46
CA VAL A 187 4.44 0.79 14.58
C VAL A 187 4.99 0.84 16.01
N ASN A 188 4.16 0.63 17.03
CA ASN A 188 4.58 0.77 18.42
C ASN A 188 5.39 -0.44 18.90
N ASP A 189 4.90 -1.65 18.61
CA ASP A 189 5.48 -2.91 19.08
C ASP A 189 6.10 -3.76 17.96
N GLY A 190 6.01 -3.31 16.70
CA GLY A 190 6.52 -4.04 15.54
C GLY A 190 5.73 -5.32 15.23
N SER A 191 4.56 -5.55 15.81
CA SER A 191 3.73 -6.70 15.43
C SER A 191 3.14 -6.50 14.03
N ALA A 192 3.12 -7.59 13.25
CA ALA A 192 2.58 -7.58 11.89
C ALA A 192 1.75 -8.85 11.64
N PHE A 193 0.66 -8.69 10.89
CA PHE A 193 -0.13 -9.78 10.37
C PHE A 193 -0.33 -9.62 8.88
N TYR A 194 -0.01 -10.66 8.11
CA TYR A 194 -0.28 -10.71 6.68
C TYR A 194 -0.99 -12.02 6.34
N ALA A 195 -2.02 -11.95 5.51
CA ALA A 195 -2.67 -13.14 4.99
C ALA A 195 -2.96 -13.04 3.49
N PHE A 196 -2.88 -14.16 2.81
CA PHE A 196 -3.22 -14.30 1.40
C PHE A 196 -3.82 -15.67 1.10
N LEU A 197 -4.67 -15.74 0.09
CA LEU A 197 -5.21 -16.99 -0.44
C LEU A 197 -4.29 -17.51 -1.54
N THR A 198 -4.10 -18.82 -1.52
CA THR A 198 -3.33 -19.51 -2.55
C THR A 198 -4.16 -19.69 -3.82
N ASP A 199 -3.52 -19.61 -4.98
CA ASP A 199 -4.18 -19.75 -6.28
C ASP A 199 -3.24 -20.41 -7.32
N GLU A 200 -3.59 -20.32 -8.60
CA GLU A 200 -2.79 -20.88 -9.69
C GLU A 200 -1.38 -20.30 -9.77
N THR A 201 -1.18 -19.04 -9.36
CA THR A 201 0.14 -18.39 -9.32
C THR A 201 1.00 -18.97 -8.19
N THR A 202 0.39 -19.30 -7.04
CA THR A 202 1.08 -20.06 -5.98
C THR A 202 1.53 -21.43 -6.49
N ALA A 203 0.63 -22.14 -7.17
CA ALA A 203 0.91 -23.45 -7.71
C ALA A 203 2.02 -23.41 -8.77
N LEU A 204 2.04 -22.37 -9.61
CA LEU A 204 3.11 -22.11 -10.58
C LEU A 204 4.44 -21.86 -9.88
N ALA A 205 4.48 -20.93 -8.93
CA ALA A 205 5.69 -20.60 -8.18
C ALA A 205 6.29 -21.84 -7.51
N PHE A 206 5.46 -22.69 -6.90
CA PHE A 206 5.91 -23.97 -6.34
C PHE A 206 6.51 -24.92 -7.38
N ARG A 207 5.85 -25.11 -8.54
CA ARG A 207 6.36 -25.99 -9.61
C ARG A 207 7.70 -25.51 -10.16
N GLU A 208 7.92 -24.20 -10.18
CA GLU A 208 9.16 -23.56 -10.63
C GLU A 208 10.23 -23.47 -9.53
N GLY A 209 9.95 -23.95 -8.32
CA GLY A 209 10.86 -23.86 -7.18
C GLY A 209 11.08 -22.44 -6.66
N GLN A 210 10.16 -21.52 -6.94
CA GLN A 210 10.22 -20.13 -6.51
C GLN A 210 9.59 -19.92 -5.13
N ASN A 211 9.97 -18.83 -4.48
CA ASN A 211 9.29 -18.35 -3.29
C ASN A 211 7.85 -17.91 -3.64
N ILE A 212 6.90 -18.25 -2.77
CA ILE A 212 5.50 -17.84 -2.92
C ILE A 212 5.21 -16.47 -2.30
N ALA A 213 6.05 -15.99 -1.39
CA ALA A 213 5.99 -14.61 -0.92
C ALA A 213 7.37 -14.14 -0.46
N GLU A 214 7.60 -12.83 -0.57
CA GLU A 214 8.78 -12.15 -0.05
C GLU A 214 8.31 -10.99 0.82
N ILE A 215 8.61 -11.04 2.11
CA ILE A 215 8.13 -10.08 3.12
C ILE A 215 9.33 -9.31 3.65
N PHE A 216 9.27 -7.98 3.54
CA PHE A 216 10.28 -7.08 4.08
C PHE A 216 10.08 -6.83 5.58
N LEU A 217 11.18 -6.85 6.34
CA LEU A 217 11.22 -6.59 7.77
C LEU A 217 12.17 -5.42 8.05
N PRO A 218 11.70 -4.33 8.68
CA PRO A 218 12.53 -3.21 9.10
C PRO A 218 13.30 -3.53 10.40
N LEU A 219 14.40 -4.29 10.29
CA LEU A 219 15.10 -4.89 11.43
C LEU A 219 15.59 -3.86 12.46
N GLU A 220 16.26 -2.80 12.02
CA GLU A 220 16.86 -1.81 12.92
C GLU A 220 15.81 -0.95 13.61
N ALA A 221 14.67 -0.69 12.94
CA ALA A 221 13.63 0.20 13.45
C ALA A 221 12.68 -0.51 14.44
N HIS A 222 12.41 -1.81 14.23
CA HIS A 222 11.35 -2.53 14.97
C HIS A 222 11.79 -3.86 15.58
N TYR A 223 12.91 -4.44 15.16
CA TYR A 223 13.37 -5.76 15.63
C TYR A 223 14.84 -5.78 16.09
N PRO A 224 15.33 -4.79 16.88
CA PRO A 224 16.73 -4.76 17.30
C PRO A 224 17.14 -5.95 18.18
N SER A 225 16.17 -6.56 18.86
CA SER A 225 16.35 -7.76 19.70
C SER A 225 15.95 -9.06 18.99
N GLY A 226 15.67 -9.02 17.69
CA GLY A 226 15.16 -10.14 16.90
C GLY A 226 13.62 -10.20 16.82
N TYR A 227 13.12 -11.24 16.17
CA TYR A 227 11.70 -11.44 15.88
C TYR A 227 11.33 -12.93 15.89
N SER A 228 10.04 -13.23 16.04
CA SER A 228 9.46 -14.54 15.82
C SER A 228 8.46 -14.49 14.66
N VAL A 229 8.31 -15.63 13.95
CA VAL A 229 7.37 -15.78 12.84
C VAL A 229 6.53 -17.04 13.07
N ASP A 230 5.22 -16.86 13.20
CA ASP A 230 4.26 -17.95 13.22
C ASP A 230 3.57 -18.04 11.85
N LEU A 231 3.62 -19.23 11.24
CA LEU A 231 3.03 -19.50 9.92
C LEU A 231 1.93 -20.55 10.00
N THR A 232 0.82 -20.25 9.33
CA THR A 232 -0.25 -21.20 9.04
C THR A 232 -0.47 -21.23 7.53
N PRO A 233 -0.66 -22.39 6.89
CA PRO A 233 -0.57 -23.75 7.44
C PRO A 233 0.88 -24.24 7.55
N SER A 234 1.08 -25.36 8.27
CA SER A 234 2.39 -25.99 8.49
C SER A 234 3.13 -26.41 7.21
N ALA A 235 2.40 -26.57 6.11
CA ALA A 235 2.90 -26.84 4.76
C ALA A 235 3.66 -25.66 4.14
N ILE A 236 3.56 -24.46 4.73
CA ILE A 236 4.34 -23.29 4.37
C ILE A 236 5.49 -23.14 5.36
N LYS A 237 6.70 -22.91 4.83
CA LYS A 237 7.90 -22.60 5.59
C LYS A 237 8.46 -21.27 5.13
N TYR A 238 9.34 -20.71 5.93
CA TYR A 238 10.12 -19.54 5.55
C TYR A 238 11.61 -19.81 5.71
N ARG A 239 12.40 -18.98 5.04
CA ARG A 239 13.82 -18.78 5.29
C ARG A 239 14.12 -17.29 5.17
N VAL A 240 15.20 -16.85 5.80
CA VAL A 240 15.75 -15.50 5.55
C VAL A 240 16.51 -15.56 4.22
N SER A 241 16.36 -14.53 3.38
CA SER A 241 17.13 -14.42 2.14
C SER A 241 18.63 -14.36 2.43
N ALA A 242 19.43 -15.06 1.63
CA ALA A 242 20.88 -15.04 1.76
C ALA A 242 21.49 -13.70 1.33
N ASP A 243 20.83 -12.98 0.43
CA ASP A 243 21.31 -11.71 -0.14
C ASP A 243 20.84 -10.49 0.65
N ASP A 244 19.75 -10.62 1.41
CA ASP A 244 19.13 -9.53 2.15
C ASP A 244 18.45 -10.06 3.41
N ASN A 245 19.06 -9.83 4.57
CA ASN A 245 18.54 -10.30 5.86
C ASN A 245 17.20 -9.65 6.25
N HIS A 246 16.76 -8.59 5.55
CA HIS A 246 15.45 -7.96 5.74
C HIS A 246 14.34 -8.71 5.02
N LEU A 247 14.63 -9.77 4.24
CA LEU A 247 13.62 -10.50 3.48
C LEU A 247 13.35 -11.89 4.04
N LEU A 248 12.11 -12.11 4.45
CA LEU A 248 11.56 -13.43 4.66
C LEU A 248 11.02 -13.99 3.33
N GLN A 249 11.55 -15.13 2.92
CA GLN A 249 11.13 -15.87 1.74
C GLN A 249 10.26 -17.05 2.16
N LEU A 250 8.99 -17.02 1.79
CA LEU A 250 8.04 -18.11 2.05
C LEU A 250 8.04 -19.09 0.88
N TYR A 251 7.98 -20.38 1.20
CA TYR A 251 7.94 -21.46 0.21
C TYR A 251 7.09 -22.63 0.69
N VAL A 252 6.62 -23.41 -0.27
CA VAL A 252 5.80 -24.60 -0.05
C VAL A 252 6.70 -25.83 0.09
N ILE A 253 6.43 -26.68 1.08
CA ILE A 253 7.13 -27.96 1.25
C ILE A 253 6.31 -29.19 0.84
N GLU A 254 4.99 -29.06 0.68
CA GLU A 254 4.11 -30.18 0.35
C GLU A 254 3.50 -30.07 -1.06
N ARG A 255 3.47 -31.18 -1.79
CA ARG A 255 3.11 -31.24 -3.22
C ARG A 255 1.64 -30.92 -3.52
N ALA A 256 0.77 -30.90 -2.52
CA ALA A 256 -0.68 -30.80 -2.69
C ALA A 256 -1.26 -29.55 -2.01
N LEU A 257 -0.71 -28.37 -2.30
CA LEU A 257 -1.34 -27.14 -1.85
C LEU A 257 -2.65 -26.94 -2.60
N LYS A 258 -3.76 -26.92 -1.86
CA LYS A 258 -5.09 -26.65 -2.41
C LYS A 258 -5.21 -25.16 -2.72
N ASN A 259 -5.83 -24.82 -3.84
CA ASN A 259 -6.27 -23.45 -4.09
C ASN A 259 -7.23 -22.99 -2.99
N ASN A 260 -7.27 -21.68 -2.74
CA ASN A 260 -8.06 -21.03 -1.69
C ASN A 260 -7.70 -21.47 -0.26
N LEU A 261 -6.50 -22.03 -0.06
CA LEU A 261 -5.94 -22.20 1.27
C LEU A 261 -5.45 -20.83 1.77
N LEU A 262 -5.91 -20.44 2.95
CA LEU A 262 -5.47 -19.22 3.63
C LEU A 262 -4.08 -19.45 4.22
N VAL A 263 -3.13 -18.63 3.80
CA VAL A 263 -1.79 -18.55 4.39
C VAL A 263 -1.76 -17.32 5.29
N GLU A 264 -1.32 -17.52 6.52
CA GLU A 264 -1.24 -16.49 7.56
C GLU A 264 0.20 -16.39 8.06
N VAL A 265 0.68 -15.16 8.18
CA VAL A 265 2.02 -14.80 8.66
C VAL A 265 1.86 -13.84 9.81
N ASN A 266 2.26 -14.27 11.00
CA ASN A 266 2.30 -13.42 12.19
C ASN A 266 3.76 -13.17 12.56
N ILE A 267 4.14 -11.90 12.68
CA ILE A 267 5.49 -11.47 13.04
C ILE A 267 5.41 -10.67 14.33
N LYS A 268 6.31 -10.95 15.29
CA LYS A 268 6.40 -10.24 16.57
C LYS A 268 7.84 -9.92 16.92
N ALA A 269 8.08 -8.78 17.54
CA ALA A 269 9.38 -8.45 18.11
C ALA A 269 9.72 -9.35 19.31
N SER A 270 10.98 -9.72 19.46
CA SER A 270 11.45 -10.49 20.61
C SER A 270 11.73 -9.57 21.81
N GLY A 271 11.35 -10.01 23.02
CA GLY A 271 11.73 -9.34 24.27
C GLY A 271 10.95 -8.06 24.60
N GLN A 272 9.73 -7.92 24.09
CA GLN A 272 8.75 -6.91 24.53
C GLN A 272 7.64 -7.56 25.37
#